data_AF-W0Z819-F1
#
_entry.id   AF-W0Z819-F1
#
_cell.length_a   1.000
_cell.length_b   1.000
_cell.length_c   1.000
_cell.angle_alpha   90.00
_cell.angle_beta   90.00
_cell.angle_gamma   90.00
#
_symmetry.space_group_name_H-M   'P 1'
#
loop_
_entity.id
_entity.type
_entity.pdbx_description
1 polymer ?
#
loop_
_entity_poly.entity_id
_entity_poly.type
_entity_poly.pdbx_seq_one_letter_code
_entity_poly.pdbx_strand_id
1 'polypeptide(L)'
;MQRLNALGFDIGEMSIQAAPDGTRVSIQPKVVDAGHHQRRLIRLTGLDVEENQARRLLNDLDEFRARVSRLGVDEEMVAHEWLTRVFEPVVKAIPYDLRAKLEPAEVFHQVLEHRWYMSQERGSSVPLAEALTSYVNDVLRHRRDEATIMGPPTETLALSVIPEDAPIEPDAEADAVDWRDLV
;
A
#
# COMPACT_ATOMS: atom_id res chain seq x y z
N MET A 1 2.68 -13.49 -9.86
CA MET A 1 2.33 -13.94 -8.49
C MET A 1 1.28 -13.00 -7.87
N GLN A 2 0.06 -12.90 -8.41
CA GLN A 2 -0.89 -11.86 -7.97
C GLN A 2 -2.37 -12.24 -8.04
N ARG A 3 -2.72 -13.53 -8.01
CA ARG A 3 -4.13 -13.95 -7.92
C ARG A 3 -4.61 -14.41 -6.55
N LEU A 4 -3.74 -14.39 -5.52
CA LEU A 4 -4.12 -14.74 -4.15
C LEU A 4 -3.90 -13.62 -3.11
N ASN A 5 -3.38 -12.46 -3.50
CA ASN A 5 -2.98 -11.41 -2.55
C ASN A 5 -4.11 -10.46 -2.11
N ALA A 6 -5.24 -10.44 -2.83
CA ALA A 6 -6.36 -9.53 -2.54
C ALA A 6 -7.43 -10.13 -1.59
N LEU A 7 -7.23 -11.36 -1.09
CA LEU A 7 -8.26 -12.12 -0.35
C LEU A 7 -7.83 -12.54 1.06
N GLY A 8 -6.83 -11.89 1.67
CA GLY A 8 -6.42 -12.20 3.05
C GLY A 8 -5.69 -13.54 3.21
N PHE A 9 -5.12 -14.06 2.11
CA PHE A 9 -4.30 -15.27 2.16
C PHE A 9 -2.85 -14.94 2.53
N ASP A 10 -2.36 -15.71 3.50
CA ASP A 10 -1.03 -15.63 4.09
C ASP A 10 0.06 -16.10 3.12
N ILE A 11 1.09 -15.27 2.94
CA ILE A 11 2.33 -15.58 2.18
C ILE A 11 3.55 -15.51 3.12
N GLY A 12 3.34 -15.35 4.43
CA GLY A 12 4.39 -15.21 5.45
C GLY A 12 4.92 -16.54 5.98
N GLU A 13 4.10 -17.58 6.08
CA GLU A 13 4.53 -18.90 6.59
C GLU A 13 4.64 -19.92 5.45
N MET A 14 5.59 -19.70 4.53
CA MET A 14 5.86 -20.66 3.45
C MET A 14 6.71 -21.82 3.98
N SER A 15 6.09 -22.96 4.36
CA SER A 15 6.84 -24.21 4.51
C SER A 15 7.15 -24.76 3.10
N ILE A 16 8.35 -24.49 2.59
CA ILE A 16 8.82 -25.14 1.37
C ILE A 16 9.15 -26.59 1.72
N GLN A 17 8.19 -27.50 1.52
CA GLN A 17 8.50 -28.92 1.51
C GLN A 17 8.96 -29.29 0.10
N ALA A 18 10.26 -29.42 -0.08
CA ALA A 18 10.82 -30.01 -1.29
C ALA A 18 10.50 -31.51 -1.29
N ALA A 19 9.69 -31.97 -2.25
CA ALA A 19 9.57 -33.39 -2.50
C ALA A 19 10.94 -33.95 -2.94
N PRO A 20 11.28 -35.21 -2.61
CA PRO A 20 12.58 -35.79 -2.94
C PRO A 20 12.93 -35.84 -4.45
N ASP A 21 11.99 -35.53 -5.36
CA ASP A 21 12.24 -35.42 -6.81
C ASP A 21 12.52 -33.99 -7.34
N GLY A 22 12.44 -32.97 -6.49
CA GLY A 22 12.80 -31.59 -6.84
C GLY A 22 11.81 -30.80 -7.71
N THR A 23 10.70 -31.38 -8.18
CA THR A 23 9.86 -30.74 -9.23
C THR A 23 8.57 -30.12 -8.71
N ARG A 24 8.20 -30.28 -7.43
CA ARG A 24 6.93 -29.77 -6.90
C ARG A 24 7.09 -28.99 -5.61
N VAL A 25 6.95 -27.67 -5.71
CA VAL A 25 6.79 -26.76 -4.56
C VAL A 25 5.30 -26.68 -4.24
N SER A 26 4.89 -27.22 -3.10
CA SER A 26 3.52 -27.08 -2.59
C SER A 26 3.44 -25.91 -1.62
N ILE A 27 2.73 -24.85 -2.00
CA ILE A 27 2.50 -23.67 -1.16
C ILE A 27 1.14 -23.86 -0.49
N GLN A 28 1.14 -24.15 0.81
CA GLN A 28 -0.09 -24.21 1.61
C GLN A 28 -0.27 -22.87 2.33
N PRO A 29 -1.28 -22.06 1.97
CA PRO A 29 -1.60 -20.85 2.74
C PRO A 29 -2.22 -21.26 4.08
N LYS A 30 -1.72 -20.70 5.17
CA LYS A 30 -2.31 -20.87 6.51
C LYS A 30 -3.17 -19.66 6.84
N VAL A 31 -4.32 -19.85 7.46
CA VAL A 31 -5.14 -18.73 7.95
C VAL A 31 -4.69 -18.44 9.37
N VAL A 32 -4.05 -17.29 9.59
CA VAL A 32 -3.74 -16.78 10.93
C VAL A 32 -4.85 -15.82 11.35
N ASP A 33 -5.11 -15.69 12.65
CA ASP A 33 -6.09 -14.74 13.19
C ASP A 33 -5.86 -13.33 12.64
N ALA A 34 -6.96 -12.63 12.34
CA ALA A 34 -6.92 -11.23 11.95
C ALA A 34 -6.19 -10.39 13.02
N GLY A 35 -5.30 -9.50 12.59
CA GLY A 35 -4.57 -8.60 13.50
C GLY A 35 -3.40 -9.27 14.23
N HIS A 36 -2.95 -10.45 13.83
CA HIS A 36 -1.80 -11.11 14.46
C HIS A 36 -0.50 -10.34 14.19
N HIS A 37 -0.27 -9.92 12.94
CA HIS A 37 0.94 -9.19 12.57
C HIS A 37 0.95 -7.80 13.19
N GLN A 38 -0.19 -7.10 13.18
CA GLN A 38 -0.32 -5.81 13.85
C GLN A 38 0.02 -5.94 15.34
N ARG A 39 -0.56 -6.91 16.07
CA ARG A 39 -0.25 -7.12 17.49
C ARG A 39 1.21 -7.49 17.74
N ARG A 40 1.83 -8.31 16.89
CA ARG A 40 3.26 -8.64 17.00
C ARG A 40 4.13 -7.40 16.75
N LEU A 41 3.85 -6.63 15.71
CA LEU A 41 4.62 -5.44 15.37
C LEU A 41 4.50 -4.37 16.47
N ILE A 42 3.29 -4.10 16.97
CA ILE A 42 3.06 -3.17 18.08
C ILE A 42 3.85 -3.62 19.31
N ARG A 43 3.82 -4.91 19.66
CA ARG A 43 4.56 -5.43 20.83
C ARG A 43 6.07 -5.24 20.68
N LEU A 44 6.63 -5.48 19.49
CA LEU A 44 8.07 -5.44 19.25
C LEU A 44 8.62 -4.03 19.00
N THR A 45 7.82 -3.15 18.39
CA THR A 45 8.30 -1.86 17.86
C THR A 45 7.46 -0.66 18.31
N GLY A 46 6.24 -0.88 18.80
CA GLY A 46 5.28 0.19 19.09
C GLY A 46 4.63 0.83 17.87
N LEU A 47 4.95 0.38 16.64
CA LEU A 47 4.33 0.89 15.42
C LEU A 47 2.94 0.29 15.24
N ASP A 48 1.94 1.17 15.09
CA ASP A 48 0.58 0.81 14.73
C ASP A 48 0.34 1.09 13.25
N VAL A 49 0.00 0.05 12.49
CA VAL A 49 -0.21 0.10 11.04
C VAL A 49 -1.22 -0.99 10.65
N GLU A 50 -1.76 -0.90 9.43
CA GLU A 50 -2.63 -1.93 8.89
C GLU A 50 -1.94 -3.30 8.78
N GLU A 51 -2.70 -4.39 8.87
CA GLU A 51 -2.18 -5.77 8.92
C GLU A 51 -1.22 -6.11 7.76
N ASN A 52 -1.54 -5.66 6.54
CA ASN A 52 -0.69 -5.88 5.37
C ASN A 52 0.65 -5.12 5.46
N GLN A 53 0.61 -3.92 6.02
CA GLN A 53 1.81 -3.12 6.27
C GLN A 53 2.63 -3.78 7.39
N ALA A 54 1.97 -4.18 8.48
CA ALA A 54 2.61 -4.85 9.61
C ALA A 54 3.36 -6.09 9.17
N ARG A 55 2.73 -6.92 8.33
CA ARG A 55 3.36 -8.10 7.72
C ARG A 55 4.61 -7.75 6.93
N ARG A 56 4.56 -6.72 6.08
CA ARG A 56 5.71 -6.32 5.26
C ARG A 56 6.86 -5.77 6.11
N LEU A 57 6.56 -5.00 7.16
CA LEU A 57 7.56 -4.51 8.12
C LEU A 57 8.18 -5.66 8.93
N LEU A 58 7.37 -6.60 9.40
CA LEU A 58 7.86 -7.79 10.11
C LEU A 58 8.77 -8.65 9.24
N ASN A 59 8.47 -8.79 7.95
CA ASN A 59 9.35 -9.53 7.03
C ASN A 59 10.73 -8.85 6.88
N ASP A 60 10.78 -7.52 6.79
CA ASP A 60 12.06 -6.79 6.72
C ASP A 60 12.83 -6.88 8.05
N LEU A 61 12.11 -6.85 9.18
CA LEU A 61 12.67 -7.11 10.51
C LEU A 61 13.25 -8.53 10.62
N ASP A 62 12.51 -9.55 10.19
CA ASP A 62 12.95 -10.95 10.26
C ASP A 62 14.14 -11.19 9.30
N GLU A 63 14.20 -10.51 8.14
CA GLU A 63 15.37 -10.51 7.24
C GLU A 63 16.58 -9.81 7.89
N PHE A 64 16.37 -8.67 8.55
CA PHE A 64 17.41 -7.99 9.30
C PHE A 64 17.94 -8.87 10.44
N ARG A 65 17.05 -9.52 11.18
CA ARG A 65 17.39 -10.50 12.21
C ARG A 65 18.24 -11.61 11.64
N ALA A 66 17.88 -12.20 10.51
CA ALA A 66 18.66 -13.26 9.87
C ALA A 66 20.10 -12.80 9.50
N ARG A 67 20.30 -11.53 9.16
CA ARG A 67 21.63 -10.96 8.84
C ARG A 67 22.45 -10.60 10.07
N VAL A 68 21.81 -10.15 11.15
CA VAL A 68 22.50 -9.63 12.35
C VAL A 68 22.61 -10.67 13.47
N SER A 69 21.68 -11.63 13.54
CA SER A 69 21.62 -12.58 14.65
C SER A 69 22.87 -13.42 14.76
N ARG A 70 23.52 -13.26 15.91
CA ARG A 70 24.36 -14.26 16.54
C ARG A 70 23.44 -15.15 17.38
N LEU A 71 23.81 -16.41 17.60
CA LEU A 71 23.01 -17.34 18.41
C LEU A 71 22.63 -16.73 19.77
N GLY A 72 21.34 -16.69 20.10
CA GLY A 72 20.83 -16.33 21.43
C GLY A 72 20.40 -14.87 21.66
N VAL A 73 20.29 -14.03 20.62
CA VAL A 73 19.80 -12.65 20.79
C VAL A 73 18.26 -12.61 20.88
N ASP A 74 17.75 -11.84 21.83
CA ASP A 74 16.32 -11.56 22.02
C ASP A 74 15.72 -10.84 20.80
N GLU A 75 14.53 -11.26 20.39
CA GLU A 75 13.79 -10.67 19.29
C GLU A 75 13.42 -9.20 19.54
N GLU A 76 13.08 -8.83 20.77
CA GLU A 76 12.76 -7.44 21.13
C GLU A 76 13.96 -6.51 20.95
N MET A 77 15.15 -6.98 21.31
CA MET A 77 16.39 -6.23 21.12
C MET A 77 16.70 -6.03 19.63
N VAL A 78 16.51 -7.06 18.81
CA VAL A 78 16.71 -6.96 17.35
C VAL A 78 15.67 -6.04 16.72
N ALA A 79 14.44 -6.04 17.20
CA ALA A 79 13.40 -5.13 16.75
C ALA A 79 13.75 -3.67 17.03
N HIS A 80 14.25 -3.37 18.22
CA HIS A 80 14.74 -2.04 18.56
C HIS A 80 15.96 -1.63 17.71
N GLU A 81 16.89 -2.56 17.49
CA GLU A 81 18.04 -2.32 16.64
C GLU A 81 17.63 -2.06 15.17
N TRP A 82 16.67 -2.82 14.65
CA TRP A 82 16.11 -2.60 13.31
C TRP A 82 15.45 -1.22 13.20
N LEU A 83 14.68 -0.81 14.21
CA LEU A 83 14.05 0.51 14.26
C LEU A 83 15.10 1.62 14.12
N THR A 84 16.18 1.53 14.90
CA THR A 84 17.20 2.58 14.95
C THR A 84 18.17 2.55 13.75
N ARG A 85 18.45 1.37 13.17
CA ARG A 85 19.45 1.21 12.10
C ARG A 85 18.86 1.18 10.69
N VAL A 86 17.59 0.82 10.53
CA VAL A 86 16.95 0.67 9.21
C VAL A 86 15.77 1.61 9.08
N PHE A 87 14.81 1.55 10.01
CA PHE A 87 13.57 2.31 9.91
C PHE A 87 13.79 3.83 10.06
N GLU A 88 14.39 4.26 11.16
CA GLU A 88 14.61 5.68 11.45
C GLU A 88 15.48 6.38 10.41
N PRO A 89 16.61 5.82 9.94
CA PRO A 89 17.42 6.48 8.91
C PRO A 89 16.67 6.68 7.60
N VAL A 90 15.85 5.71 7.20
CA VAL A 90 15.02 5.81 5.99
C VAL A 90 13.98 6.91 6.14
N VAL A 91 13.28 6.96 7.27
CA VAL A 91 12.28 8.01 7.54
C VAL A 91 12.93 9.39 7.66
N LYS A 92 14.10 9.50 8.30
CA LYS A 92 14.83 10.77 8.51
C LYS A 92 15.49 11.30 7.24
N ALA A 93 15.88 10.42 6.32
CA ALA A 93 16.45 10.82 5.04
C ALA A 93 15.45 11.51 4.11
N ILE A 94 14.15 11.38 4.39
CA ILE A 94 13.09 12.02 3.61
C ILE A 94 12.89 13.46 4.10
N PRO A 95 12.99 14.47 3.21
CA PRO A 95 12.80 15.86 3.57
C PRO A 95 11.50 16.10 4.34
N TYR A 96 11.57 16.90 5.40
CA TYR A 96 10.43 17.16 6.29
C TYR A 96 9.21 17.71 5.54
N ASP A 97 9.44 18.53 4.53
CA ASP A 97 8.41 19.13 3.68
C ASP A 97 7.67 18.10 2.80
N LEU A 98 8.33 17.00 2.42
CA LEU A 98 7.73 15.93 1.63
C LEU A 98 6.99 14.90 2.50
N ARG A 99 7.44 14.69 3.74
CA ARG A 99 6.80 13.74 4.66
C ARG A 99 5.64 14.33 5.46
N ALA A 100 5.48 15.65 5.53
CA ALA A 100 4.61 16.33 6.51
C ALA A 100 3.14 15.85 6.55
N LYS A 101 2.66 15.19 5.49
CA LYS A 101 1.31 14.63 5.38
C LYS A 101 1.22 13.10 5.55
N LEU A 102 2.34 12.40 5.67
CA LEU A 102 2.39 10.93 5.70
C LEU A 102 2.96 10.43 7.02
N GLU A 103 2.35 9.36 7.54
CA GLU A 103 2.87 8.69 8.73
C GLU A 103 4.22 8.03 8.44
N PRO A 104 5.18 8.04 9.38
CA PRO A 104 6.50 7.44 9.19
C PRO A 104 6.46 5.99 8.68
N ALA A 105 5.53 5.19 9.21
CA ALA A 105 5.41 3.79 8.85
C ALA A 105 4.85 3.58 7.44
N GLU A 106 3.87 4.41 7.05
CA GLU A 106 3.31 4.45 5.69
C GLU A 106 4.38 4.80 4.66
N VAL A 107 5.23 5.79 4.96
CA VAL A 107 6.34 6.18 4.07
C VAL A 107 7.33 5.03 3.90
N PHE A 108 7.71 4.37 5.01
CA PHE A 108 8.62 3.22 4.95
C PHE A 108 8.01 2.07 4.15
N HIS A 109 6.72 1.80 4.32
CA HIS A 109 5.99 0.81 3.53
C HIS A 109 6.07 1.09 2.02
N GLN A 110 5.80 2.34 1.61
CA GLN A 110 5.87 2.75 0.20
C GLN A 110 7.28 2.61 -0.38
N VAL A 111 8.33 2.89 0.39
CA VAL A 111 9.73 2.65 -0.02
C VAL A 111 10.00 1.16 -0.26
N LEU A 112 9.52 0.27 0.61
CA LEU A 112 9.69 -1.18 0.43
C LEU A 112 8.94 -1.70 -0.79
N GLU A 113 7.75 -1.16 -1.07
CA GLU A 113 7.00 -1.47 -2.28
C GLU A 113 7.75 -1.02 -3.54
N HIS A 114 8.26 0.21 -3.54
CA HIS A 114 9.07 0.73 -4.63
C HIS A 114 10.32 -0.11 -4.87
N ARG A 115 11.02 -0.53 -3.81
CA ARG A 115 12.16 -1.45 -3.89
C ARG A 115 11.78 -2.75 -4.58
N TRP A 116 10.61 -3.31 -4.24
CA TRP A 116 10.14 -4.53 -4.88
C TRP A 116 9.88 -4.31 -6.37
N TYR A 117 9.17 -3.24 -6.74
CA TYR A 117 8.91 -2.90 -8.13
C TYR A 117 10.22 -2.74 -8.93
N MET A 118 11.17 -1.95 -8.42
CA MET A 118 12.49 -1.79 -9.05
C MET A 118 13.24 -3.12 -9.19
N SER A 119 13.11 -4.03 -8.21
CA SER A 119 13.74 -5.35 -8.28
C SER A 119 13.12 -6.24 -9.35
N GLN A 120 11.82 -6.10 -9.61
CA GLN A 120 11.13 -6.82 -10.68
C GLN A 120 11.56 -6.31 -12.04
N GLU A 121 11.65 -4.98 -12.22
CA GLU A 121 12.09 -4.37 -13.49
C GLU A 121 13.54 -4.70 -13.82
N ARG A 122 14.43 -4.64 -12.81
CA ARG A 122 15.86 -4.93 -12.98
C ARG A 122 16.15 -6.43 -13.05
N GLY A 123 15.25 -7.27 -12.53
CA GLY A 123 15.48 -8.71 -12.37
C GLY A 123 16.55 -9.05 -11.32
N SER A 124 16.90 -8.12 -10.43
CA SER A 124 17.90 -8.31 -9.38
C SER A 124 17.51 -7.58 -8.10
N SER A 125 18.07 -8.00 -6.95
CA SER A 125 17.85 -7.29 -5.68
C SER A 125 18.38 -5.86 -5.75
N VAL A 126 17.58 -4.90 -5.28
CA VAL A 126 17.93 -3.47 -5.23
C VAL A 126 18.22 -3.07 -3.78
N PRO A 127 19.36 -2.40 -3.49
CA PRO A 127 19.66 -1.90 -2.15
C PRO A 127 18.61 -0.90 -1.65
N LEU A 128 18.32 -0.91 -0.35
CA LEU A 128 17.31 -0.04 0.25
C LEU A 128 17.61 1.46 0.06
N ALA A 129 18.89 1.86 0.15
CA ALA A 129 19.29 3.26 -0.05
C ALA A 129 19.07 3.74 -1.49
N GLU A 130 19.25 2.85 -2.47
CA GLU A 130 18.98 3.16 -3.87
C GLU A 130 17.48 3.32 -4.11
N ALA A 131 16.68 2.38 -3.59
CA ALA A 131 15.23 2.44 -3.67
C ALA A 131 14.65 3.69 -3.01
N LEU A 132 15.18 4.09 -1.85
CA LEU A 132 14.81 5.32 -1.17
C LEU A 132 15.08 6.56 -2.03
N THR A 133 16.26 6.63 -2.65
CA THR A 133 16.63 7.78 -3.49
C THR A 133 15.72 7.90 -4.71
N SER A 134 15.45 6.77 -5.38
CA SER A 134 14.50 6.73 -6.50
C SER A 134 13.09 7.09 -6.04
N TYR A 135 12.61 6.53 -4.92
CA TYR A 135 11.28 6.85 -4.39
C TYR A 135 11.09 8.34 -4.08
N VAL A 136 12.08 8.99 -3.47
CA VAL A 136 12.01 10.43 -3.19
C VAL A 136 11.92 11.25 -4.48
N ASN A 137 12.69 10.88 -5.51
CA ASN A 137 12.74 11.65 -6.76
C ASN A 137 11.55 11.38 -7.68
N ASP A 138 11.14 10.12 -7.80
CA ASP A 138 10.19 9.65 -8.80
C ASP A 138 8.76 9.68 -8.28
N VAL A 139 8.55 9.49 -6.97
CA VAL A 139 7.20 9.43 -6.38
C VAL A 139 6.92 10.67 -5.55
N LEU A 140 7.73 10.96 -4.51
CA LEU A 140 7.38 12.03 -3.55
C LEU A 140 7.40 13.44 -4.16
N ARG A 141 8.35 13.74 -5.05
CA ARG A 141 8.41 15.05 -5.73
C ARG A 141 7.18 15.27 -6.62
N HIS A 142 6.86 14.31 -7.48
CA HIS A 142 5.73 14.42 -8.40
C HIS A 142 4.38 14.45 -7.66
N ARG A 143 4.24 13.73 -6.53
CA ARG A 143 3.02 13.77 -5.73
C ARG A 143 2.72 15.15 -5.14
N ARG A 144 3.76 15.92 -4.80
CA ARG A 144 3.61 17.31 -4.35
C ARG A 144 3.25 18.22 -5.51
N ASP A 145 3.86 18.02 -6.66
CA ASP A 145 3.56 18.81 -7.87
C ASP A 145 2.11 18.57 -8.32
N GLU A 146 1.64 17.31 -8.30
CA GLU A 146 0.24 16.97 -8.56
C GLU A 146 -0.72 17.55 -7.51
N ALA A 147 -0.38 17.49 -6.21
CA ALA A 147 -1.19 18.13 -5.16
C ALA A 147 -1.17 19.67 -5.24
N THR A 148 -0.16 20.27 -5.87
CA THR A 148 -0.08 21.71 -6.12
C THR A 148 -0.88 22.09 -7.37
N ILE A 149 -0.93 21.20 -8.37
CA ILE A 149 -1.79 21.36 -9.56
C ILE A 149 -3.27 21.09 -9.21
N MET A 150 -3.54 20.27 -8.19
CA MET A 150 -4.88 19.96 -7.68
C MET A 150 -5.22 20.72 -6.38
N GLY A 151 -5.32 22.05 -6.43
CA GLY A 151 -6.08 22.77 -5.41
C GLY A 151 -6.25 24.27 -5.64
N PRO A 152 -7.41 24.88 -5.29
CA PRO A 152 -8.80 24.41 -5.45
C PRO A 152 -9.50 25.18 -6.60
N PRO A 153 -10.62 24.69 -7.15
CA PRO A 153 -11.90 25.14 -6.60
C PRO A 153 -12.94 24.00 -6.59
N THR A 154 -13.39 23.59 -5.41
CA THR A 154 -14.82 23.33 -5.27
C THR A 154 -15.47 24.71 -5.23
N GLU A 155 -15.50 25.40 -6.36
CA GLU A 155 -16.53 26.39 -6.58
C GLU A 155 -17.81 25.56 -6.58
N THR A 156 -18.56 25.74 -5.50
CA THR A 156 -19.96 25.36 -5.41
C THR A 156 -20.59 25.78 -6.73
N LEU A 157 -20.87 24.81 -7.61
CA LEU A 157 -21.79 25.05 -8.72
C LEU A 157 -23.12 25.36 -8.05
N ALA A 158 -23.36 26.65 -7.83
CA ALA A 158 -24.68 27.14 -7.53
C ALA A 158 -25.54 26.70 -8.72
N LEU A 159 -26.30 25.63 -8.51
CA LEU A 159 -27.43 25.33 -9.38
C LEU A 159 -28.22 26.63 -9.49
N SER A 160 -28.27 27.22 -10.69
CA SER A 160 -29.22 28.27 -10.98
C SER A 160 -30.60 27.71 -10.66
N VAL A 161 -31.19 28.21 -9.58
CA VAL A 161 -32.62 28.09 -9.34
C VAL A 161 -33.29 28.72 -10.56
N ILE A 162 -33.90 27.87 -11.37
CA ILE A 162 -34.84 28.30 -12.40
C ILE A 162 -35.98 28.98 -11.62
N PRO A 163 -36.27 30.27 -11.83
CA PRO A 163 -37.46 30.87 -11.23
C PRO A 163 -38.68 30.15 -11.78
N GLU A 164 -39.58 29.79 -10.87
CA GLU A 164 -40.77 28.94 -11.02
C GLU A 164 -41.86 29.53 -11.96
N ASP A 165 -41.52 30.51 -12.80
CA ASP A 165 -42.50 31.31 -13.56
C ASP A 165 -42.15 31.42 -15.06
N ALA A 166 -41.56 30.36 -15.62
CA ALA A 166 -41.47 30.20 -17.07
C ALA A 166 -42.82 29.73 -17.62
N PRO A 167 -43.45 30.44 -18.58
CA PRO A 167 -44.69 29.99 -19.20
C PRO A 167 -44.48 28.66 -19.92
N ILE A 168 -45.23 27.64 -19.52
CA ILE A 168 -45.30 26.37 -20.24
C ILE A 168 -46.08 26.64 -21.53
N GLU A 169 -45.39 26.74 -22.66
CA GLU A 169 -46.06 26.63 -23.96
C GLU A 169 -46.52 25.18 -24.14
N PRO A 170 -47.81 24.92 -24.40
CA PRO A 170 -48.30 23.57 -24.61
C PRO A 170 -47.79 23.02 -25.94
N ASP A 171 -47.11 21.88 -25.86
CA ASP A 171 -46.69 21.03 -26.98
C ASP A 171 -47.82 20.82 -28.00
N ALA A 172 -47.57 21.20 -29.25
CA ALA A 172 -48.41 20.82 -30.39
C ALA A 172 -47.62 19.91 -31.34
N GLU A 173 -48.02 18.63 -31.28
CA GLU A 173 -48.05 17.63 -32.36
C GLU A 173 -46.73 17.04 -32.88
N ALA A 174 -46.46 15.80 -32.47
CA ALA A 174 -45.93 14.76 -33.35
C ALA A 174 -46.41 13.37 -32.91
N ASP A 175 -47.46 12.91 -33.60
CA ASP A 175 -47.82 11.54 -33.97
C ASP A 175 -48.03 10.46 -32.90
N ALA A 176 -49.31 10.10 -32.78
CA ALA A 176 -49.83 8.91 -32.16
C ALA A 176 -49.27 7.63 -32.80
N VAL A 177 -48.57 6.83 -31.99
CA VAL A 177 -48.40 5.40 -32.22
C VAL A 177 -49.10 4.68 -31.07
N ASP A 178 -50.27 4.12 -31.37
CA ASP A 178 -51.06 3.29 -30.45
C ASP A 178 -50.37 1.92 -30.29
N TRP A 179 -49.80 1.70 -29.12
CA TRP A 179 -48.98 0.54 -28.76
C TRP A 179 -49.80 -0.69 -28.35
N ARG A 180 -51.14 -0.68 -28.51
CA ARG A 180 -52.02 -1.80 -28.12
C ARG A 180 -52.34 -2.80 -29.23
N ASP A 181 -51.78 -2.66 -30.43
CA ASP A 181 -52.00 -3.59 -31.56
C ASP A 181 -50.81 -4.56 -31.82
N LEU A 182 -49.92 -4.73 -30.83
CA LEU A 182 -48.83 -5.72 -30.87
C LEU A 182 -48.96 -6.76 -29.74
N VAL A 183 -50.01 -7.60 -29.80
CA VAL A 183 -50.09 -8.91 -29.11
C VAL A 183 -50.78 -9.92 -30.00
#